data_AF-A0A6F8PW75-F1
#
_entry.id   AF-A0A6F8PW75-F1
#
_cell.length_a   1.000
_cell.length_b   1.000
_cell.length_c   1.000
_cell.angle_alpha   90.00
_cell.angle_beta   90.00
_cell.angle_gamma   90.00
#
_symmetry.space_group_name_H-M   'P 1'
#
loop_
_entity.id
_entity.type
_entity.pdbx_description
1 polymer ?
#
loop_
_entity_poly.entity_id
_entity_poly.type
_entity_poly.pdbx_seq_one_letter_code
_entity_poly.pdbx_strand_id
1 'polypeptide(L)'
;MNFNQRIKSYIEAKGIIKHRVAEVAQITPSAFFRFLNGTSTMKSSNIEKLQEVWPEMIAYGLNIDPSVAISAHNLSNKKEERYEY
;
A
#
# COMPACT_ATOMS: atom_id res chain seq x y z
N MET A 1 6.70 -7.50 -15.42
CA MET A 1 6.86 -6.73 -14.17
C MET A 1 6.00 -7.38 -13.09
N ASN A 2 6.58 -7.78 -11.97
CA ASN A 2 5.88 -8.44 -10.86
C ASN A 2 5.32 -7.41 -9.85
N PHE A 3 4.51 -7.88 -8.89
CA PHE A 3 3.83 -7.05 -7.89
C PHE A 3 4.80 -6.09 -7.16
N ASN A 4 5.89 -6.61 -6.59
CA ASN A 4 6.86 -5.81 -5.85
C ASN A 4 7.59 -4.78 -6.73
N GLN A 5 7.92 -5.12 -7.98
CA GLN A 5 8.47 -4.15 -8.92
C GLN A 5 7.49 -3.01 -9.18
N ARG A 6 6.19 -3.30 -9.36
CA ARG A 6 5.17 -2.26 -9.61
C ARG A 6 5.00 -1.34 -8.42
N ILE A 7 4.97 -1.88 -7.21
CA ILE A 7 4.97 -1.08 -5.98
C ILE A 7 6.20 -0.16 -5.94
N LYS A 8 7.38 -0.70 -6.25
CA LYS A 8 8.62 0.09 -6.32
C LYS A 8 8.52 1.24 -7.34
N SER A 9 8.05 0.96 -8.55
CA SER A 9 7.89 2.00 -9.58
C SER A 9 6.82 3.02 -9.25
N TYR A 10 5.74 2.64 -8.57
CA TYR A 10 4.75 3.60 -8.08
C TYR A 10 5.37 4.61 -7.12
N ILE A 11 6.12 4.11 -6.13
CA ILE A 11 6.81 4.93 -5.14
C ILE A 11 7.80 5.90 -5.80
N GLU A 12 8.57 5.39 -6.77
CA GLU A 12 9.55 6.18 -7.52
C GLU A 12 8.88 7.24 -8.40
N ALA A 13 7.81 6.88 -9.13
CA ALA A 13 7.07 7.80 -9.98
C ALA A 13 6.37 8.92 -9.20
N LYS A 14 5.94 8.65 -7.97
CA LYS A 14 5.30 9.63 -7.08
C LYS A 14 6.30 10.41 -6.22
N GLY A 15 7.59 10.10 -6.27
CA GLY A 15 8.61 10.73 -5.43
C GLY A 15 8.44 10.44 -3.94
N ILE A 16 7.80 9.32 -3.58
CA ILE A 16 7.53 8.97 -2.19
C ILE A 16 8.81 8.39 -1.56
N ILE A 17 9.11 8.82 -0.33
CA ILE A 17 10.24 8.28 0.43
C ILE A 17 9.91 6.86 0.89
N LYS A 18 10.66 5.86 0.41
CA LYS A 18 10.45 4.42 0.74
C LYS A 18 10.40 4.16 2.25
N HIS A 19 11.23 4.85 3.03
CA HIS A 19 11.24 4.74 4.49
C HIS A 19 9.91 5.21 5.11
N ARG A 20 9.34 6.29 4.59
CA ARG A 20 8.06 6.84 5.05
C ARG A 20 6.91 5.86 4.82
N VAL A 21 6.92 5.14 3.70
CA VAL A 21 5.90 4.11 3.43
C VAL A 21 5.90 3.04 4.53
N ALA A 22 7.09 2.54 4.88
CA ALA A 22 7.23 1.55 5.94
C ALA A 22 6.82 2.10 7.32
N GLU A 23 7.22 3.33 7.63
CA GLU A 23 6.91 4.00 8.89
C GLU A 23 5.40 4.18 9.09
N VAL A 24 4.70 4.77 8.11
CA VAL A 24 3.26 5.04 8.24
C VAL A 24 2.46 3.74 8.31
N ALA A 25 2.84 2.73 7.54
CA ALA A 25 2.22 1.41 7.60
C ALA A 25 2.64 0.59 8.84
N GLN A 26 3.49 1.13 9.73
CA GLN A 26 4.02 0.44 10.92
C GLN A 26 4.66 -0.93 10.59
N ILE A 27 5.44 -0.96 9.50
CA ILE A 27 6.20 -2.13 9.05
C ILE A 27 7.68 -1.84 9.24
N THR A 28 8.44 -2.84 9.65
CA THR A 28 9.89 -2.70 9.76
C THR A 28 10.50 -2.32 8.39
N PRO A 29 11.28 -1.23 8.29
CA PRO A 29 11.86 -0.79 7.03
C PRO A 29 12.65 -1.90 6.32
N SER A 30 13.42 -2.70 7.07
CA SER A 30 14.17 -3.84 6.53
C SER A 30 13.30 -4.92 5.88
N ALA A 31 12.07 -5.14 6.37
CA ALA A 31 11.13 -6.08 5.75
C ALA A 31 10.56 -5.48 4.45
N PHE A 32 10.22 -4.18 4.47
CA PHE A 32 9.73 -3.47 3.31
C PHE A 32 10.75 -3.39 2.17
N PHE A 33 12.02 -3.04 2.48
CA PHE A 33 13.08 -2.99 1.48
C PHE A 33 13.39 -4.36 0.88
N ARG A 34 13.41 -5.43 1.71
CA ARG A 34 13.60 -6.80 1.21
C ARG A 34 12.51 -7.21 0.24
N PHE A 35 11.26 -6.83 0.51
CA PHE A 35 10.14 -7.02 -0.38
C PHE A 35 10.26 -6.24 -1.69
N LEU A 36 10.55 -4.93 -1.63
CA LEU A 36 10.73 -4.11 -2.84
C LEU A 36 11.82 -4.66 -3.76
N ASN A 37 12.90 -5.18 -3.18
CA ASN A 37 14.01 -5.77 -3.91
C ASN A 37 13.75 -7.22 -4.35
N GLY A 38 12.61 -7.82 -4.01
CA GLY A 38 12.26 -9.19 -4.38
C GLY A 38 13.07 -10.27 -3.67
N THR A 39 13.80 -9.90 -2.61
CA THR A 39 14.64 -10.83 -1.83
C THR A 39 13.85 -11.67 -0.82
N SER A 40 12.61 -11.25 -0.51
CA SER A 40 11.72 -11.94 0.41
C SER A 40 10.27 -11.61 0.09
N THR A 41 9.37 -12.57 0.26
CA THR A 41 7.93 -12.33 0.20
C THR A 41 7.48 -11.58 1.45
N MET A 42 6.52 -10.67 1.29
CA MET A 42 5.95 -9.95 2.41
C MET A 42 4.83 -10.79 3.05
N LYS A 43 4.74 -10.75 4.38
CA LYS A 43 3.61 -11.35 5.12
C LYS A 43 2.30 -10.66 4.73
N SER A 44 1.20 -11.41 4.64
CA SER A 44 -0.12 -10.87 4.30
C SER A 44 -0.55 -9.72 5.22
N SER A 45 -0.30 -9.83 6.53
CA SER A 45 -0.61 -8.78 7.50
C SER A 45 0.12 -7.47 7.26
N ASN A 46 1.32 -7.50 6.66
CA ASN A 46 2.02 -6.28 6.26
C ASN A 46 1.45 -5.70 4.96
N ILE A 47 0.92 -6.54 4.07
CA ILE A 47 0.21 -6.07 2.86
C ILE A 47 -1.11 -5.40 3.25
N GLU A 48 -1.85 -5.97 4.22
CA GLU A 48 -3.08 -5.38 4.77
C GLU A 48 -2.82 -3.99 5.36
N LYS A 49 -1.78 -3.84 6.20
CA LYS A 49 -1.37 -2.53 6.72
C LYS A 49 -1.01 -1.52 5.63
N LEU A 50 -0.35 -1.97 4.56
CA LEU A 50 -0.07 -1.10 3.42
C LEU A 50 -1.35 -0.73 2.66
N GLN A 51 -2.32 -1.64 2.58
CA GLN A 51 -3.60 -1.39 1.94
C GLN A 51 -4.46 -0.40 2.73
N GLU A 52 -4.38 -0.40 4.06
CA GLU A 52 -5.09 0.57 4.91
C GLU A 52 -4.57 1.99 4.70
N VAL A 53 -3.25 2.16 4.58
CA VAL A 53 -2.62 3.49 4.51
C VAL A 53 -2.44 3.97 3.06
N TRP A 54 -2.12 3.06 2.15
CA TRP A 54 -1.77 3.32 0.75
C TRP A 54 -2.53 2.37 -0.19
N PRO A 55 -3.89 2.37 -0.16
CA PRO A 55 -4.70 1.47 -0.98
C PRO A 55 -4.42 1.60 -2.48
N GLU A 56 -4.12 2.82 -2.94
CA GLU A 56 -3.84 3.16 -4.32
C GLU A 56 -2.52 2.55 -4.83
N MET A 57 -1.54 2.42 -3.93
CA MET A 57 -0.26 1.79 -4.24
C MET A 57 -0.44 0.28 -4.38
N ILE A 58 -1.19 -0.35 -3.47
CA ILE A 58 -1.50 -1.80 -3.55
C ILE A 58 -2.30 -2.11 -4.81
N ALA A 59 -3.31 -1.29 -5.14
CA ALA A 59 -4.08 -1.41 -6.37
C ALA A 59 -3.17 -1.34 -7.61
N TYR A 60 -2.28 -0.35 -7.68
CA TYR A 60 -1.30 -0.27 -8.77
C TYR A 60 -0.44 -1.53 -8.88
N GLY A 61 0.03 -2.06 -7.75
CA GLY A 61 0.74 -3.34 -7.69
C GLY A 61 -0.04 -4.48 -8.34
N LEU A 62 -1.36 -4.52 -8.08
CA LEU A 62 -2.30 -5.53 -8.59
C LEU A 62 -2.81 -5.26 -10.02
N ASN A 63 -2.29 -4.25 -10.74
CA ASN A 63 -2.83 -3.79 -12.04
C ASN A 63 -4.28 -3.29 -11.97
N ILE A 64 -4.70 -2.77 -10.83
CA ILE A 64 -5.99 -2.12 -10.66
C ILE A 64 -5.78 -0.61 -10.73
N ASP A 65 -6.76 0.10 -11.29
CA ASP A 65 -6.73 1.56 -11.32
C ASP A 65 -6.67 2.12 -9.88
N PRO A 66 -5.63 2.90 -9.52
CA PRO A 66 -5.48 3.48 -8.19
C PRO A 66 -6.68 4.32 -7.74
N SER A 67 -7.38 4.98 -8.67
CA SER A 67 -8.55 5.82 -8.37
C SER A 67 -9.74 5.03 -7.81
N VAL A 68 -9.90 3.77 -8.24
CA VAL A 68 -10.94 2.86 -7.76
C VAL A 68 -10.70 2.52 -6.31
N ALA A 69 -9.44 2.25 -5.93
CA ALA A 69 -9.08 1.91 -4.57
C ALA A 69 -9.26 3.09 -3.60
N ILE A 70 -8.88 4.30 -4.02
CA ILE A 70 -9.13 5.53 -3.25
C ILE A 70 -10.63 5.72 -3.01
N SER A 71 -11.44 5.57 -4.07
CA SER A 71 -12.89 5.76 -3.99
C SER A 71 -13.55 4.73 -3.06
N ALA A 72 -13.15 3.46 -3.16
CA ALA A 72 -13.63 2.39 -2.29
C ALA A 72 -13.24 2.61 -0.82
N HIS A 73 -11.99 3.01 -0.56
CA HIS A 73 -11.51 3.30 0.79
C HIS A 73 -12.29 4.47 1.42
N ASN A 74 -12.47 5.57 0.68
CA ASN A 74 -13.26 6.71 1.14
C ASN A 74 -14.73 6.36 1.42
N LEU A 75 -15.32 5.46 0.62
CA LEU A 75 -16.68 4.96 0.84
C LEU A 75 -16.78 4.09 2.10
N SER A 76 -15.75 3.30 2.40
CA SER A 76 -15.69 2.48 3.62
C SER A 76 -15.68 3.35 4.86
N ASN A 77 -14.77 4.33 4.92
CA ASN A 77 -14.61 5.19 6.09
C ASN A 77 -15.88 6.03 6.34
N LYS A 78 -16.54 6.52 5.27
CA LYS A 78 -17.84 7.23 5.37
C LYS A 78 -18.98 6.37 5.91
N LYS A 79 -18.92 5.04 5.78
CA LYS A 79 -19.93 4.15 6.35
C LYS A 79 -19.73 4.03 7.85
N GLU A 80 -18.48 3.88 8.32
CA GLU A 80 -18.16 3.77 9.75
C GLU A 80 -18.66 5.01 10.53
N GLU A 81 -18.45 6.22 9.99
CA GLU A 81 -18.94 7.47 10.60
C GLU A 81 -20.48 7.56 10.73
N ARG A 82 -21.24 6.81 9.92
CA ARG A 82 -22.72 6.86 9.94
C ARG A 82 -23.38 5.92 10.94
N TYR A 83 -22.64 4.99 11.53
CA TYR A 83 -23.18 4.02 12.49
C TYR A 83 -22.82 4.34 13.95
N GLU A 84 -22.21 5.50 14.22
CA GLU A 84 -21.86 5.97 15.57
C GLU A 84 -22.97 6.81 16.27
N TYR A 85 -24.22 6.73 15.82
CA TYR A 85 -25.37 7.43 16.44
C TYR A 85 -26.45 6.48 16.96
#